data_AF-A0A933IBV8-F1
#
_entry.id   AF-A0A933IBV8-F1
#
_cell.length_a   1.000
_cell.length_b   1.000
_cell.length_c   1.000
_cell.angle_alpha   90.00
_cell.angle_beta   90.00
_cell.angle_gamma   90.00
#
_symmetry.space_group_name_H-M   'P 1'
#
loop_
_entity.id
_entity.type
_entity.pdbx_description
1 polymer ?
#
loop_
_entity_poly.entity_id
_entity_poly.type
_entity_poly.pdbx_seq_one_letter_code
_entity_poly.pdbx_strand_id
1 'polypeptide(L)' 'MVRNGRAPVRASSCYFGRPPHVHVRVTAPGHRTLVTQLYPTPGQTTLAADFVLIRD' A
#
# COMPACT_ATOMS: atom_id res chain seq x y z
N MET A 1 -30.85 -18.56 -13.89
CA MET A 1 -29.62 -18.50 -13.08
C MET A 1 -28.99 -17.13 -13.26
N VAL A 2 -29.30 -16.19 -12.36
CA VAL A 2 -28.86 -14.78 -12.46
C VAL A 2 -27.39 -14.69 -12.05
N ARG A 3 -26.55 -14.15 -12.94
CA ARG A 3 -25.13 -13.90 -12.67
C ARG A 3 -25.01 -12.76 -11.66
N ASN A 4 -24.54 -13.04 -10.44
CA ASN A 4 -24.17 -12.03 -9.47
C ASN A 4 -22.95 -11.24 -9.99
N GLY A 5 -23.22 -10.17 -10.72
CA GLY A 5 -22.22 -9.20 -11.15
C GLY A 5 -21.77 -8.36 -9.94
N ARG A 6 -20.69 -8.80 -9.27
CA ARG A 6 -19.91 -7.91 -8.40
C ARG A 6 -19.30 -6.84 -9.31
N ALA A 7 -19.80 -5.61 -9.22
CA ALA A 7 -19.18 -4.48 -9.90
C ALA A 7 -17.68 -4.45 -9.56
N PRO A 8 -16.79 -4.22 -10.55
CA PRO A 8 -15.37 -4.09 -10.25
C PRO A 8 -15.23 -2.90 -9.30
N VAL A 9 -14.64 -3.14 -8.13
CA VAL A 9 -14.22 -2.10 -7.21
C VAL A 9 -13.33 -1.17 -8.04
N ARG A 10 -13.81 0.04 -8.34
CA ARG A 10 -13.03 1.02 -9.09
C ARG A 10 -11.71 1.20 -8.34
N ALA A 11 -10.61 0.91 -9.03
CA ALA A 11 -9.27 1.00 -8.48
C ALA A 11 -9.11 2.34 -7.77
N SER A 12 -8.69 2.27 -6.51
CA SER A 12 -8.31 3.44 -5.71
C SER A 12 -7.47 4.38 -6.56
N SER A 13 -7.98 5.59 -6.80
CA SER A 13 -7.37 6.73 -7.49
C SER A 13 -5.94 6.51 -8.01
N CYS A 14 -5.82 5.97 -9.23
CA CYS A 14 -4.56 6.04 -9.96
C CYS A 14 -4.30 7.50 -10.33
N TYR A 15 -3.43 8.19 -9.58
CA TYR A 15 -2.87 9.45 -10.04
C TYR A 15 -2.04 9.18 -11.30
N PHE A 16 -2.33 9.89 -12.38
CA PHE A 16 -1.64 9.72 -13.65
C PHE A 16 -0.12 9.84 -13.47
N GLY A 17 0.64 8.88 -14.03
CA GLY A 17 2.10 8.93 -14.09
C GLY A 17 2.87 8.23 -12.97
N ARG A 18 2.21 7.60 -11.98
CA ARG A 18 2.89 6.73 -11.00
C ARG A 18 2.13 5.42 -10.80
N PRO A 19 2.83 4.27 -10.66
CA PRO A 19 2.19 3.03 -10.27
C PRO A 19 1.40 3.21 -8.96
N PRO A 20 0.27 2.51 -8.76
CA PRO A 20 -0.45 2.51 -7.50
C PRO A 20 0.49 2.20 -6.32
N HIS A 21 0.42 2.99 -5.27
CA HIS A 21 1.27 2.81 -4.10
C HIS A 21 0.63 3.33 -2.82
N VAL A 22 1.14 2.85 -1.69
CA VAL A 22 0.80 3.30 -0.34
C VAL A 22 2.01 4.02 0.23
N HIS A 23 1.83 5.27 0.67
CA HIS A 23 2.84 5.97 1.46
C HIS A 23 2.82 5.47 2.89
N VAL A 24 3.98 5.08 3.41
CA VAL A 24 4.13 4.60 4.78
C VAL A 24 5.14 5.46 5.52
N ARG A 25 4.74 5.91 6.71
CA ARG A 25 5.62 6.57 7.68
C ARG A 25 5.53 5.80 8.99
N VAL A 26 6.66 5.31 9.49
CA VAL A 26 6.75 4.58 10.75
C VAL A 26 7.68 5.32 11.70
N THR A 27 7.23 5.51 12.94
CA THR A 27 7.95 6.21 13.99
C THR A 27 7.87 5.45 15.30
N ALA A 28 8.96 5.42 16.05
CA ALA A 28 9.01 4.93 17.42
C ALA A 28 9.95 5.81 18.26
N PRO A 29 9.72 5.98 19.58
CA PRO A 29 10.63 6.72 20.45
C PRO A 29 12.07 6.21 20.36
N GLY A 30 13.04 7.13 20.28
CA GLY A 30 14.47 6.81 20.20
C GLY A 30 14.93 6.14 18.89
N HIS A 31 14.09 6.17 17.85
CA HIS A 31 14.42 5.60 16.54
C HIS A 31 14.25 6.63 15.42
N ARG A 32 15.08 6.49 14.38
CA ARG A 32 14.96 7.25 13.15
C ARG A 32 13.64 6.94 12.46
N THR A 33 12.94 7.98 12.02
CA THR A 33 11.71 7.83 11.22
C THR A 33 12.02 7.12 9.90
N LEU A 34 11.26 6.05 9.59
CA LEU A 34 11.29 5.39 8.29
C LEU A 34 10.15 5.93 7.42
N VAL A 35 10.50 6.46 6.24
CA VAL A 35 9.54 6.87 5.21
C VAL A 35 9.81 6.05 3.96
N THR A 36 8.78 5.36 3.47
CA THR A 36 8.89 4.48 2.30
C THR A 36 7.56 4.36 1.54
N GLN A 37 7.57 3.63 0.43
CA GLN A 37 6.40 3.37 -0.43
C GLN A 37 6.26 1.87 -0.65
N LEU A 38 5.02 1.38 -0.63
CA LEU A 38 4.67 0.01 -1.01
C LEU A 38 3.95 0.03 -2.35
N TYR A 39 4.28 -0.90 -3.24
CA TYR A 39 3.72 -0.98 -4.60
C TYR A 39 2.96 -2.30 -4.79
N PRO A 40 1.64 -2.32 -4.62
CA PRO A 40 0.83 -3.51 -4.91
C PRO A 40 0.90 -3.87 -6.40
N THR A 41 0.94 -5.16 -6.71
CA THR A 41 0.77 -5.62 -8.10
C THR A 41 -0.70 -5.59 -8.51
N PRO A 42 -1.03 -5.55 -9.82
CA PRO A 42 -2.42 -5.58 -10.26
C PRO A 42 -3.20 -6.77 -9.68
N GLY A 43 -4.36 -6.50 -9.08
CA GLY A 43 -5.21 -7.53 -8.45
C GLY A 43 -4.75 -7.99 -7.06
N GLN A 44 -3.60 -7.51 -6.55
CA GLN A 44 -3.15 -7.81 -5.20
C GLN A 44 -4.03 -7.10 -4.17
N THR A 45 -4.75 -7.89 -3.37
CA THR A 45 -5.66 -7.38 -2.32
C THR A 45 -5.01 -7.34 -0.93
N THR A 46 -3.90 -8.06 -0.73
CA THR A 46 -3.15 -8.12 0.52
C THR A 46 -1.64 -8.07 0.27
N LEU A 47 -0.92 -7.41 1.16
CA LEU A 47 0.54 -7.31 1.12
C LEU A 47 1.07 -7.33 2.56
N ALA A 48 2.10 -8.15 2.79
CA ALA A 48 2.83 -8.20 4.06
C ALA A 48 4.19 -7.53 3.88
N ALA A 49 4.59 -6.72 4.86
CA ALA A 49 5.87 -6.03 4.87
C ALA A 49 6.32 -5.82 6.32
N ASP A 50 7.61 -6.06 6.57
CA ASP A 50 8.25 -5.78 7.86
C ASP A 50 8.94 -4.41 7.81
N PHE A 51 8.73 -3.61 8.85
CA PHE A 51 9.37 -2.30 8.99
C PHE A 51 10.37 -2.34 10.14
N VAL A 52 11.66 -2.28 9.81
CA VAL A 52 12.74 -2.26 10.79
C VAL A 52 13.22 -0.83 10.97
N LEU A 53 13.21 -0.34 12.22
CA LEU A 53 13.71 0.98 12.58
C LEU A 53 15.13 0.90 13.13
N ILE A 54 15.94 1.91 12.83
CA ILE A 54 17.28 2.08 13.39
C ILE A 54 17.19 3.00 14.59
N ARG A 55 17.84 2.61 15.70
CA ARG A 55 17.96 3.44 16.90
C ARG A 55 18.88 4.63 16.62
N ASP A 56 18.50 5.82 17.07
CA ASP A 56 19.38 6.99 17.08
C ASP A 56 20.42 6.93 18.21
#